data_AF-X0Y1B3-F1
#
_entry.id   AF-X0Y1B3-F1
#
_cell.length_a   1.000
_cell.length_b   1.000
_cell.length_c   1.000
_cell.angle_alpha   90.00
_cell.angle_beta   90.00
_cell.angle_gamma   90.00
#
_symmetry.space_group_name_H-M   'P 1'
#
loop_
_entity.id
_entity.type
_entity.pdbx_description
1 polymer ?
#
loop_
_entity_poly.entity_id
_entity_poly.type
_entity_poly.pdbx_seq_one_letter_code
_entity_poly.pdbx_strand_id
1 'polypeptide(L)'
;MTFDIFHVDWITVDIIIIVLLILLLIGVKVLKDKYRWRFFFSNISTIRKVDNLEDINNHGSSISINKSSLTTSSVFQQEDLIKPTIVLIKRYRKLMLLKALTEAFCTSGYNVISLRLKISKKNMTERLISDIEKEFQQTFPSVIMFYNQEGNLLSQNYIVIDVTKIFLPLSLLLRDNYCQNIILINPSLKSYNLEVCVNLLSDSNKNSKLIMIFSENLHPFFKNK
;
A
#
# COMPACT_ATOMS: atom_id res chain seq x y z
N MET A 1 -29.31 -69.05 -14.12
CA MET A 1 -28.25 -68.13 -14.58
C MET A 1 -27.87 -67.26 -13.39
N THR A 2 -26.96 -67.77 -12.57
CA THR A 2 -26.38 -67.05 -11.45
C THR A 2 -25.40 -66.03 -12.03
N PHE A 3 -25.73 -64.74 -11.89
CA PHE A 3 -24.80 -63.67 -12.26
C PHE A 3 -23.64 -63.70 -11.26
N ASP A 4 -22.44 -64.02 -11.74
CA ASP A 4 -21.18 -63.89 -10.99
C ASP A 4 -20.90 -62.41 -10.73
N ILE A 5 -21.36 -61.93 -9.58
CA ILE A 5 -21.16 -60.56 -9.08
C ILE A 5 -19.75 -60.39 -8.45
N PHE A 6 -18.93 -61.45 -8.37
CA PHE A 6 -17.68 -61.48 -7.61
C PHE A 6 -16.38 -61.39 -8.43
N HIS A 7 -16.40 -60.78 -9.62
CA HIS A 7 -15.17 -60.39 -10.32
C HIS A 7 -15.12 -58.88 -10.55
N VAL A 8 -15.43 -58.10 -9.50
CA VAL A 8 -14.94 -56.73 -9.43
C VAL A 8 -13.44 -56.83 -9.21
N ASP A 9 -12.68 -56.55 -10.27
CA ASP A 9 -11.23 -56.50 -10.22
C ASP A 9 -10.82 -55.40 -9.23
N TRP A 10 -10.35 -55.81 -8.05
CA TRP A 10 -9.94 -54.92 -6.97
C TRP A 10 -8.88 -53.92 -7.41
N ILE A 11 -8.06 -54.29 -8.40
CA ILE A 11 -7.08 -53.40 -9.04
C ILE A 11 -7.80 -52.23 -9.73
N THR A 12 -8.91 -52.50 -10.41
CA THR A 12 -9.72 -51.46 -11.07
C THR A 12 -10.36 -50.53 -10.03
N VAL A 13 -10.83 -51.08 -8.90
CA VAL A 13 -11.38 -50.29 -7.79
C VAL A 13 -10.32 -49.37 -7.19
N ASP A 14 -9.12 -49.90 -6.92
CA ASP A 14 -8.01 -49.13 -6.37
C ASP A 14 -7.56 -48.02 -7.32
N ILE A 15 -7.48 -48.28 -8.62
CA ILE A 15 -7.16 -47.26 -9.62
C ILE A 15 -8.20 -46.14 -9.61
N ILE A 16 -9.50 -46.46 -9.55
CA ILE A 16 -10.57 -45.45 -9.48
C ILE A 16 -10.43 -44.60 -8.21
N ILE A 17 -10.18 -45.22 -7.06
CA ILE A 17 -9.98 -44.52 -5.78
C ILE A 17 -8.77 -43.58 -5.86
N ILE A 18 -7.64 -44.06 -6.39
CA ILE A 18 -6.41 -43.27 -6.54
C ILE A 18 -6.64 -42.06 -7.45
N VAL A 19 -7.30 -42.25 -8.61
CA VAL A 19 -7.62 -41.15 -9.53
C VAL A 19 -8.52 -40.10 -8.85
N LEU A 20 -9.52 -40.54 -8.07
CA LEU A 20 -10.43 -39.65 -7.36
C LEU A 20 -9.70 -38.85 -6.26
N LEU A 21 -8.76 -39.49 -5.54
CA LEU A 21 -7.87 -38.83 -4.57
C LEU A 21 -6.96 -37.79 -5.23
N ILE A 22 -6.37 -38.10 -6.39
CA ILE A 22 -5.54 -37.16 -7.15
C ILE A 22 -6.38 -35.95 -7.60
N LEU A 23 -7.58 -36.18 -8.13
CA LEU A 23 -8.50 -35.10 -8.52
C LEU A 23 -8.87 -34.23 -7.32
N LEU A 24 -9.12 -34.83 -6.16
CA LEU A 24 -9.41 -34.09 -4.92
C LEU A 24 -8.21 -33.25 -4.48
N LEU A 25 -7.00 -33.80 -4.50
CA LEU A 25 -5.76 -33.08 -4.17
C LEU A 25 -5.51 -31.91 -5.12
N ILE A 26 -5.71 -32.10 -6.43
CA ILE A 26 -5.63 -31.03 -7.43
C ILE A 26 -6.71 -29.98 -7.15
N GLY A 27 -7.95 -30.41 -6.85
CA GLY A 27 -9.05 -29.53 -6.50
C GLY A 27 -8.72 -28.65 -5.29
N VAL A 28 -8.22 -29.24 -4.21
CA VAL A 28 -7.77 -28.51 -3.00
C VAL A 28 -6.62 -27.57 -3.31
N LYS A 29 -5.66 -27.97 -4.15
CA LYS A 29 -4.56 -27.09 -4.57
C LYS A 29 -5.06 -25.90 -5.37
N VAL A 30 -5.94 -26.12 -6.35
CA VAL A 30 -6.55 -25.03 -7.14
C VAL A 30 -7.40 -24.12 -6.27
N LEU A 31 -8.15 -24.68 -5.31
CA LEU A 31 -8.90 -23.90 -4.32
C LEU A 31 -7.95 -23.08 -3.44
N LYS A 32 -6.88 -23.68 -2.92
CA LYS A 32 -5.88 -22.95 -2.15
C LYS A 32 -5.22 -21.86 -2.98
N ASP A 33 -4.83 -22.10 -4.23
CA ASP A 33 -4.16 -21.09 -5.04
C ASP A 33 -5.11 -19.95 -5.46
N LYS A 34 -6.38 -20.25 -5.74
CA LYS A 34 -7.40 -19.24 -6.09
C LYS A 34 -7.93 -18.47 -4.88
N TYR A 35 -8.04 -19.12 -3.71
CA TYR A 35 -8.72 -18.57 -2.53
C TYR A 35 -7.81 -18.34 -1.31
N ARG A 36 -6.51 -18.72 -1.30
CA ARG A 36 -5.55 -18.36 -0.21
C ARG A 36 -5.35 -16.86 -0.08
N TRP A 37 -5.61 -16.11 -1.14
CA TRP A 37 -5.76 -14.68 -1.04
C TRP A 37 -7.20 -14.44 -0.65
N ARG A 38 -7.46 -14.07 0.61
CA ARG A 38 -8.75 -13.59 1.11
C ARG A 38 -9.38 -12.69 0.03
N PHE A 39 -10.26 -13.28 -0.78
CA PHE A 39 -10.88 -12.58 -1.90
C PHE A 39 -12.00 -11.76 -1.27
N PHE A 40 -11.71 -10.46 -1.11
CA PHE A 40 -12.65 -9.41 -0.73
C PHE A 40 -13.44 -9.60 0.58
N PHE A 41 -12.99 -8.88 1.62
CA PHE A 41 -13.81 -8.07 2.53
C PHE A 41 -15.25 -8.54 2.80
N SER A 42 -15.44 -9.36 3.84
CA SER A 42 -16.76 -9.53 4.46
C SER A 42 -17.26 -8.26 5.19
N ASN A 43 -16.40 -7.25 5.37
CA ASN A 43 -16.70 -6.04 6.17
C ASN A 43 -16.76 -4.75 5.33
N ILE A 44 -17.05 -4.82 4.03
CA ILE A 44 -17.23 -3.62 3.17
C ILE A 44 -18.30 -2.66 3.72
N SER A 45 -19.30 -3.17 4.45
CA SER A 45 -20.35 -2.36 5.08
C SER A 45 -19.85 -1.43 6.19
N THR A 46 -18.67 -1.70 6.76
CA THR A 46 -18.08 -0.90 7.85
C THR A 46 -17.11 0.16 7.36
N ILE A 47 -16.78 0.13 6.06
CA ILE A 47 -15.76 0.96 5.46
C ILE A 47 -16.43 2.14 4.76
N ARG A 48 -16.35 3.34 5.35
CA ARG A 48 -16.80 4.57 4.69
C ARG A 48 -15.69 5.07 3.78
N LYS A 49 -16.00 5.26 2.50
CA LYS A 49 -15.10 5.85 1.52
C LYS A 49 -15.60 7.24 1.13
N VAL A 50 -14.80 8.27 1.40
CA VAL A 50 -15.05 9.63 0.92
C VAL A 50 -14.11 9.90 -0.24
N ASP A 51 -14.66 9.91 -1.45
CA ASP A 51 -13.96 10.27 -2.68
C ASP A 51 -14.18 11.75 -2.95
N ASN A 52 -13.38 12.63 -2.35
CA ASN A 52 -13.46 14.06 -2.62
C ASN A 52 -12.07 14.63 -2.74
N LEU A 53 -11.76 15.01 -3.98
CA LEU A 53 -10.67 15.86 -4.49
C LEU A 53 -10.62 15.52 -5.97
N GLU A 54 -11.55 16.12 -6.72
CA GLU A 54 -11.34 16.24 -8.16
C GLU A 54 -10.10 17.10 -8.33
N ASP A 55 -9.07 16.48 -8.94
CA ASP A 55 -7.91 17.12 -9.54
C ASP A 55 -7.55 18.48 -8.89
N ILE A 56 -6.72 18.49 -7.83
CA ILE A 56 -5.81 19.64 -7.60
C ILE A 56 -4.82 19.62 -8.77
N ASN A 57 -5.33 19.86 -9.97
CA ASN A 57 -4.59 19.99 -11.20
C ASN A 57 -4.37 21.47 -11.37
N ASN A 58 -3.25 21.96 -10.83
CA ASN A 58 -2.66 23.14 -11.40
C ASN A 58 -2.19 22.77 -12.80
N HIS A 59 -2.85 23.30 -13.83
CA HIS A 59 -2.42 23.14 -15.22
C HIS A 59 -0.94 23.55 -15.34
N GLY A 60 -0.06 22.59 -15.62
CA GLY A 60 1.39 22.82 -15.74
C GLY A 60 2.24 22.30 -14.58
N SER A 61 1.65 21.76 -13.51
CA SER A 61 2.39 21.20 -12.37
C SER A 61 3.23 19.96 -12.75
N SER A 62 4.38 19.84 -12.10
CA SER A 62 5.26 18.67 -12.21
C SER A 62 4.71 17.45 -11.44
N ILE A 63 3.94 17.70 -10.38
CA ILE A 63 3.21 16.71 -9.57
C ILE A 63 1.75 17.17 -9.35
N SER A 64 0.80 16.27 -9.60
CA SER A 64 -0.61 16.51 -9.29
C SER A 64 -1.26 15.32 -8.56
N ILE A 65 -2.31 15.61 -7.78
CA ILE A 65 -3.11 14.58 -7.09
C ILE A 65 -4.33 14.29 -7.95
N ASN A 66 -4.30 13.15 -8.64
CA ASN A 66 -5.35 12.75 -9.56
C ASN A 66 -6.60 12.21 -8.86
N LYS A 67 -6.40 11.53 -7.73
CA LYS A 67 -7.46 10.91 -6.93
C LYS A 67 -7.01 10.84 -5.50
N SER A 68 -7.88 11.20 -4.58
CA SER A 68 -7.72 10.82 -3.19
C SER A 68 -9.01 10.28 -2.60
N SER A 69 -8.84 9.47 -1.56
CA SER A 69 -9.97 8.90 -0.85
C SER A 69 -9.62 8.68 0.61
N LEU A 70 -10.49 9.11 1.52
CA LEU A 70 -10.43 8.74 2.92
C LEU A 70 -11.23 7.46 3.13
N THR A 71 -10.63 6.51 3.85
CA THR A 71 -11.23 5.23 4.22
C THR A 71 -11.19 5.09 5.73
N THR A 72 -12.37 5.01 6.36
CA THR A 72 -12.50 4.86 7.82
C THR A 72 -13.35 3.65 8.17
N SER A 73 -13.11 3.04 9.34
CA SER A 73 -13.92 1.95 9.86
C SER A 73 -14.87 2.48 10.94
N SER A 74 -16.17 2.25 10.80
CA SER A 74 -17.16 2.66 11.80
C SER A 74 -17.10 1.85 13.09
N VAL A 75 -16.58 0.61 13.03
CA VAL A 75 -16.56 -0.33 14.17
C VAL A 75 -15.56 0.08 15.25
N PHE A 76 -14.43 0.70 14.84
CA PHE A 76 -13.33 1.04 15.75
C PHE A 76 -13.31 2.51 16.15
N GLN A 77 -14.28 3.33 15.71
CA GLN A 77 -14.38 4.73 16.12
C GLN A 77 -14.77 4.88 17.60
N GLN A 78 -15.24 3.81 18.26
CA GLN A 78 -15.68 3.82 19.65
C GLN A 78 -14.57 3.47 20.66
N GLU A 79 -13.40 3.00 20.23
CA GLU A 79 -12.28 2.75 21.14
C GLU A 79 -11.46 4.04 21.31
N ASP A 80 -11.32 4.53 22.55
CA ASP A 80 -10.62 5.78 22.96
C ASP A 80 -9.12 5.87 22.60
N LEU A 81 -8.61 4.95 21.77
CA LEU A 81 -7.22 4.93 21.34
C LEU A 81 -7.03 5.83 20.11
N ILE A 82 -6.44 7.00 20.34
CA ILE A 82 -6.01 7.95 19.31
C ILE A 82 -4.90 7.30 18.46
N LYS A 83 -5.30 6.65 17.36
CA LYS A 83 -4.37 6.05 16.38
C LYS A 83 -3.98 7.08 15.30
N PRO A 84 -2.71 7.07 14.84
CA PRO A 84 -2.28 7.97 13.77
C PRO A 84 -2.97 7.64 12.44
N THR A 85 -3.17 8.63 11.61
CA THR A 85 -3.75 8.44 10.27
C THR A 85 -2.71 7.91 9.29
N ILE A 86 -3.05 6.92 8.50
CA ILE A 86 -2.14 6.33 7.51
C ILE A 86 -2.36 6.99 6.16
N VAL A 87 -1.31 7.58 5.59
CA VAL A 87 -1.31 8.21 4.27
C VAL A 87 -0.60 7.29 3.28
N LEU A 88 -1.37 6.64 2.41
CA LEU A 88 -0.88 5.76 1.35
C LEU A 88 -0.67 6.54 0.06
N ILE A 89 0.58 6.72 -0.35
CA ILE A 89 0.95 7.42 -1.58
C ILE A 89 1.23 6.40 -2.70
N LYS A 90 0.59 6.59 -3.86
CA LYS A 90 0.75 5.71 -5.03
C LYS A 90 0.83 6.50 -6.34
N ARG A 91 1.57 5.97 -7.32
CA ARG A 91 1.58 6.49 -8.70
C ARG A 91 0.67 5.70 -9.64
N TYR A 92 0.80 4.38 -9.62
CA TYR A 92 0.13 3.48 -10.56
C TYR A 92 -1.01 2.68 -9.93
N ARG A 93 -1.88 2.15 -10.78
CA ARG A 93 -3.09 1.38 -10.44
C ARG A 93 -2.76 -0.08 -10.06
N LYS A 94 -1.68 -0.36 -9.31
CA LYS A 94 -1.52 -1.70 -8.69
C LYS A 94 -2.55 -1.84 -7.57
N LEU A 95 -3.78 -2.15 -7.96
CA LEU A 95 -4.97 -2.11 -7.11
C LEU A 95 -4.91 -3.10 -5.96
N MET A 96 -4.31 -4.28 -6.15
CA MET A 96 -4.48 -5.38 -5.20
C MET A 96 -3.71 -5.18 -3.89
N LEU A 97 -2.41 -4.86 -3.96
CA LEU A 97 -1.60 -4.59 -2.77
C LEU A 97 -2.16 -3.40 -1.97
N LEU A 98 -2.51 -2.31 -2.66
CA LEU A 98 -3.04 -1.12 -2.00
C LEU A 98 -4.41 -1.38 -1.36
N LYS A 99 -5.31 -2.11 -2.04
CA LYS A 99 -6.58 -2.52 -1.45
C LYS A 99 -6.36 -3.38 -0.21
N ALA A 100 -5.45 -4.35 -0.27
CA ALA A 100 -5.13 -5.22 0.85
C ALA A 100 -4.49 -4.45 2.03
N LEU A 101 -3.63 -3.46 1.76
CA LEU A 101 -3.07 -2.61 2.80
C LEU A 101 -4.14 -1.71 3.43
N THR A 102 -4.95 -1.04 2.61
CA THR A 102 -6.07 -0.23 3.11
C THR A 102 -7.03 -1.08 3.95
N GLU A 103 -7.34 -2.31 3.54
CA GLU A 103 -8.11 -3.28 4.33
C GLU A 103 -7.47 -3.56 5.68
N ALA A 104 -6.23 -4.02 5.67
CA ALA A 104 -5.52 -4.46 6.86
C ALA A 104 -5.42 -3.32 7.88
N PHE A 105 -5.15 -2.10 7.42
CA PHE A 105 -5.10 -0.94 8.29
C PHE A 105 -6.47 -0.53 8.82
N CYS A 106 -7.50 -0.45 7.97
CA CYS A 106 -8.85 -0.08 8.43
C CYS A 106 -9.46 -1.13 9.38
N THR A 107 -9.24 -2.42 9.11
CA THR A 107 -9.64 -3.52 10.01
C THR A 107 -8.89 -3.53 11.33
N SER A 108 -7.71 -2.93 11.37
CA SER A 108 -6.94 -2.69 12.62
C SER A 108 -7.35 -1.37 13.31
N GLY A 109 -8.35 -0.66 12.78
CA GLY A 109 -8.87 0.59 13.34
C GLY A 109 -8.10 1.86 12.94
N TYR A 110 -7.25 1.81 11.91
CA TYR A 110 -6.58 3.01 11.38
C TYR A 110 -7.44 3.72 10.33
N ASN A 111 -7.42 5.05 10.35
CA ASN A 111 -7.93 5.86 9.25
C ASN A 111 -6.90 5.88 8.12
N VAL A 112 -7.35 5.67 6.88
CA VAL A 112 -6.45 5.54 5.73
C VAL A 112 -6.80 6.56 4.66
N ILE A 113 -5.90 7.50 4.41
CA ILE A 113 -5.94 8.43 3.29
C ILE A 113 -5.15 7.82 2.13
N SER A 114 -5.81 7.53 1.02
CA SER A 114 -5.14 7.06 -0.20
C SER A 114 -4.94 8.22 -1.17
N LEU A 115 -3.70 8.52 -1.54
CA LEU A 115 -3.33 9.58 -2.49
C LEU A 115 -2.75 9.00 -3.77
N ARG A 116 -3.34 9.32 -4.91
CA ARG A 116 -2.80 8.97 -6.23
C ARG A 116 -2.10 10.16 -6.87
N LEU A 117 -0.78 10.10 -6.90
CA LEU A 117 0.07 11.08 -7.54
C LEU A 117 0.25 10.79 -9.04
N LYS A 118 0.20 11.84 -9.84
CA LYS A 118 0.66 11.86 -11.23
C LYS A 118 1.87 12.77 -11.29
N ILE A 119 3.01 12.17 -11.64
CA ILE A 119 4.26 12.91 -11.86
C ILE A 119 4.51 12.98 -13.36
N SER A 120 4.85 14.17 -13.84
CA SER A 120 5.19 14.47 -15.23
C SER A 120 6.23 13.47 -15.78
N LYS A 121 6.09 13.08 -17.05
CA LYS A 121 6.93 12.05 -17.70
C LYS A 121 8.28 12.58 -18.23
N LYS A 122 8.62 13.85 -18.00
CA LYS A 122 9.91 14.41 -18.41
C LYS A 122 11.04 13.68 -17.68
N ASN A 123 12.21 13.56 -18.32
CA ASN A 123 13.40 13.00 -17.68
C ASN A 123 13.60 13.69 -16.32
N MET A 124 13.82 12.89 -15.26
CA MET A 124 14.08 13.41 -13.92
C MET A 124 15.38 14.19 -13.92
N THR A 125 15.29 15.51 -14.09
CA THR A 125 16.38 16.47 -13.92
C THR A 125 16.31 17.06 -12.51
N GLU A 126 17.43 17.58 -12.01
CA GLU A 126 17.48 18.26 -10.70
C GLU A 126 16.45 19.39 -10.59
N ARG A 127 16.22 20.14 -11.67
CA ARG A 127 15.18 21.18 -11.74
C ARG A 127 13.79 20.61 -11.48
N LEU A 128 13.46 19.50 -12.15
CA LEU A 128 12.16 18.84 -11.98
C LEU A 128 11.99 18.24 -10.58
N ILE A 129 13.08 17.78 -9.94
CA ILE A 129 13.05 17.31 -8.55
C ILE A 129 12.75 18.48 -7.59
N SER A 130 13.42 19.63 -7.78
CA SER A 130 13.17 20.84 -7.00
C SER A 130 11.75 21.38 -7.19
N ASP A 131 11.23 21.36 -8.41
CA ASP A 131 9.84 21.76 -8.70
C ASP A 131 8.84 20.82 -8.01
N ILE A 132 9.07 19.49 -8.09
CA ILE A 132 8.25 18.51 -7.38
C ILE A 132 8.31 18.73 -5.86
N GLU A 133 9.48 19.03 -5.32
CA GLU A 133 9.65 19.30 -3.90
C GLU A 133 8.79 20.50 -3.47
N LYS A 134 8.91 21.64 -4.16
CA LYS A 134 8.11 22.84 -3.87
C LYS A 134 6.60 22.58 -3.98
N GLU A 135 6.17 21.94 -5.05
CA GLU A 135 4.75 21.63 -5.26
C GLU A 135 4.21 20.65 -4.21
N PHE A 136 5.01 19.64 -3.85
CA PHE A 136 4.64 18.68 -2.82
C PHE A 136 4.56 19.34 -1.44
N GLN A 137 5.49 20.24 -1.12
CA GLN A 137 5.49 21.02 0.13
C GLN A 137 4.24 21.90 0.28
N GLN A 138 3.73 22.46 -0.81
CA GLN A 138 2.51 23.28 -0.78
C GLN A 138 1.24 22.43 -0.73
N THR A 139 1.21 21.34 -1.49
CA THR A 139 -0.01 20.55 -1.70
C THR A 139 -0.28 19.59 -0.54
N PHE A 140 0.76 18.94 0.00
CA PHE A 140 0.59 17.87 0.98
C PHE A 140 -0.08 18.33 2.28
N PRO A 141 0.32 19.45 2.93
CA PRO A 141 -0.32 19.92 4.15
C PRO A 141 -1.81 20.26 3.93
N SER A 142 -2.14 20.85 2.79
CA SER A 142 -3.52 21.21 2.41
C SER A 142 -4.42 19.98 2.34
N VAL A 143 -3.91 18.87 1.81
CA VAL A 143 -4.64 17.59 1.72
C VAL A 143 -4.86 16.97 3.09
N ILE A 144 -3.85 17.00 3.96
CA ILE A 144 -3.97 16.48 5.33
C ILE A 144 -4.99 17.31 6.11
N MET A 145 -4.94 18.63 6.00
CA MET A 145 -5.90 19.52 6.66
C MET A 145 -7.34 19.27 6.18
N PHE A 146 -7.56 19.11 4.87
CA PHE A 146 -8.86 18.79 4.29
C PHE A 146 -9.46 17.52 4.91
N TYR A 147 -8.71 16.42 4.95
CA TYR A 147 -9.20 15.16 5.50
C TYR A 147 -9.30 15.14 7.03
N ASN A 148 -8.47 15.93 7.73
CA ASN A 148 -8.64 16.12 9.18
C ASN A 148 -9.98 16.79 9.50
N GLN A 149 -10.39 17.76 8.68
CA GLN A 149 -11.67 18.47 8.85
C GLN A 149 -12.88 17.61 8.43
N GLU A 150 -12.86 16.99 7.25
CA GLU A 150 -14.00 16.16 6.81
C GLU A 150 -14.14 14.85 7.61
N GLY A 151 -13.02 14.26 8.02
CA GLY A 151 -12.99 12.96 8.67
C GLY A 151 -13.23 12.99 10.18
N ASN A 152 -13.28 14.18 10.81
CA ASN A 152 -13.22 14.37 12.27
C ASN A 152 -12.14 13.47 12.89
N LEU A 153 -10.93 13.51 12.32
CA LEU A 153 -9.84 12.64 12.75
C LEU A 153 -9.40 13.04 14.17
N LEU A 154 -9.48 12.09 15.11
CA LEU A 154 -9.10 12.30 16.52
C LEU A 154 -7.59 12.58 16.70
N SER A 155 -6.77 12.11 15.75
CA SER A 155 -5.32 12.29 15.75
C SER A 155 -4.88 13.22 14.63
N GLN A 156 -4.04 14.20 14.95
CA GLN A 156 -3.30 14.99 13.96
C GLN A 156 -2.05 14.26 13.46
N ASN A 157 -1.55 13.27 14.22
CA ASN A 157 -0.38 12.49 13.85
C ASN A 157 -0.69 11.57 12.67
N TYR A 158 0.29 11.40 11.78
CA TYR A 158 0.17 10.57 10.60
C TYR A 158 1.43 9.75 10.29
N ILE A 159 1.23 8.64 9.56
CA ILE A 159 2.28 7.77 9.04
C ILE A 159 2.17 7.77 7.52
N VAL A 160 3.28 8.03 6.83
CA VAL A 160 3.31 8.02 5.36
C VAL A 160 3.85 6.70 4.86
N ILE A 161 3.14 6.09 3.92
CA ILE A 161 3.57 4.86 3.25
C ILE A 161 3.63 5.14 1.75
N ASP A 162 4.83 5.13 1.18
CA ASP A 162 5.06 5.37 -0.24
C ASP A 162 5.29 4.06 -1.00
N VAL A 163 4.49 3.85 -2.05
CA VAL A 163 4.55 2.69 -2.96
C VAL A 163 4.71 3.14 -4.42
N THR A 164 5.12 4.39 -4.65
CA THR A 164 5.24 4.98 -6.00
C THR A 164 6.38 4.39 -6.84
N LYS A 165 7.37 3.76 -6.19
CA LYS A 165 8.66 3.33 -6.76
C LYS A 165 9.50 4.48 -7.34
N ILE A 166 9.20 5.72 -6.98
CA ILE A 166 10.03 6.88 -7.32
C ILE A 166 10.45 7.49 -6.00
N PHE A 167 11.66 8.01 -5.96
CA PHE A 167 12.08 8.75 -4.79
C PHE A 167 11.35 10.09 -4.78
N LEU A 168 10.41 10.24 -3.85
CA LEU A 168 9.78 11.53 -3.56
C LEU A 168 10.73 12.36 -2.66
N PRO A 169 10.66 13.70 -2.73
CA PRO A 169 11.38 14.57 -1.82
C PRO A 169 10.70 14.54 -0.44
N LEU A 170 11.17 13.62 0.42
CA LEU A 170 10.59 13.33 1.74
C LEU A 170 11.23 14.15 2.88
N SER A 171 12.20 15.02 2.55
CA SER A 171 12.91 15.91 3.46
C SER A 171 11.97 16.71 4.36
N LEU A 172 10.91 17.26 3.78
CA LEU A 172 9.88 18.02 4.51
C LEU A 172 9.16 17.13 5.54
N LEU A 173 8.70 15.95 5.10
CA LEU A 173 7.93 15.05 5.95
C LEU A 173 8.75 14.55 7.14
N LEU A 174 10.06 14.34 6.96
CA LEU A 174 10.96 13.92 8.05
C LEU A 174 11.13 14.98 9.14
N ARG A 175 10.84 16.24 8.85
CA ARG A 175 10.92 17.37 9.79
C ARG A 175 9.56 17.79 10.32
N ASP A 176 8.46 17.22 9.80
CA ASP A 176 7.12 17.51 10.29
C ASP A 176 6.91 16.85 11.67
N ASN A 177 6.50 17.65 12.66
CA ASN A 177 6.21 17.19 14.02
C ASN A 177 5.05 16.20 14.08
N TYR A 178 4.12 16.26 13.12
CA TYR A 178 2.96 15.38 13.06
C TYR A 178 3.25 14.08 12.31
N CYS A 179 4.33 14.02 11.52
CA CYS A 179 4.73 12.80 10.82
C CYS A 179 5.52 11.91 11.78
N GLN A 180 4.98 10.76 12.16
CA GLN A 180 5.68 9.84 13.06
C GLN A 180 6.69 8.96 12.32
N ASN A 181 6.25 8.37 11.20
CA ASN A 181 7.05 7.44 10.42
C ASN A 181 6.79 7.62 8.92
N ILE A 182 7.84 7.39 8.15
CA ILE A 182 7.80 7.29 6.69
C ILE A 182 8.27 5.90 6.30
N ILE A 183 7.43 5.14 5.60
CA ILE A 183 7.69 3.78 5.15
C ILE A 183 7.76 3.78 3.63
N LEU A 184 8.92 3.42 3.08
CA LEU A 184 9.10 3.29 1.64
C LEU A 184 9.07 1.82 1.25
N ILE A 185 8.11 1.44 0.41
CA ILE A 185 7.97 0.08 -0.09
C ILE A 185 8.58 0.00 -1.48
N ASN A 186 9.69 -0.72 -1.59
CA ASN A 186 10.46 -0.93 -2.81
C ASN A 186 10.79 0.38 -3.54
N PRO A 187 11.47 1.34 -2.85
CA PRO A 187 11.87 2.59 -3.48
C PRO A 187 12.89 2.33 -4.59
N SER A 188 12.80 3.10 -5.69
CA SER A 188 13.81 3.07 -6.75
C SER A 188 15.02 3.87 -6.31
N LEU A 189 16.12 3.18 -6.01
CA LEU A 189 17.39 3.81 -5.65
C LEU A 189 18.26 3.93 -6.90
N LYS A 190 18.43 5.16 -7.37
CA LYS A 190 19.36 5.50 -8.46
C LYS A 190 20.51 6.32 -7.90
N SER A 191 21.64 6.35 -8.59
CA SER A 191 22.86 7.06 -8.16
C SER A 191 22.58 8.50 -7.70
N TYR A 192 21.78 9.25 -8.46
CA TYR A 192 21.45 10.65 -8.14
C TYR A 192 20.57 10.85 -6.89
N ASN A 193 19.86 9.82 -6.42
CA ASN A 193 19.02 9.91 -5.20
C ASN A 193 19.68 9.23 -4.00
N LEU A 194 20.74 8.45 -4.22
CA LEU A 194 21.31 7.60 -3.18
C LEU A 194 22.01 8.43 -2.11
N GLU A 195 22.74 9.47 -2.51
CA GLU A 195 23.36 10.43 -1.60
C GLU A 195 22.30 11.15 -0.75
N VAL A 196 21.19 11.57 -1.36
CA VAL A 196 20.06 12.18 -0.65
C VAL A 196 19.46 11.19 0.37
N CYS A 197 19.24 9.93 -0.01
CA CYS A 197 18.77 8.89 0.92
C CYS A 197 19.72 8.72 2.11
N VAL A 198 21.03 8.63 1.86
CA VAL A 198 22.03 8.44 2.92
C VAL A 198 22.01 9.65 3.85
N ASN A 199 21.98 10.86 3.32
CA ASN A 199 21.92 12.09 4.10
C ASN A 199 20.66 12.16 4.98
N LEU A 200 19.50 11.76 4.45
CA LEU A 200 18.24 11.70 5.22
C LEU A 200 18.24 10.61 6.29
N LEU A 201 18.93 9.49 6.05
CA LEU A 201 19.12 8.45 7.06
C LEU A 201 20.09 8.89 8.17
N SER A 202 21.09 9.70 7.86
CA SER A 202 22.06 10.22 8.84
C SER A 202 21.62 11.52 9.52
N ASP A 203 20.60 12.23 9.01
CA ASP A 203 20.14 13.49 9.60
C ASP A 203 19.67 13.27 11.04
N SER A 204 20.32 13.94 11.99
CA SER A 204 19.98 13.89 13.41
C SER A 204 18.77 14.74 13.76
N ASN A 205 18.41 15.70 12.90
CA ASN A 205 17.35 16.68 13.14
C ASN A 205 15.98 16.23 12.60
N LYS A 206 15.81 14.92 12.38
CA LYS A 206 14.54 14.35 11.92
C LYS A 206 13.61 14.05 13.10
N ASN A 207 12.35 14.44 12.94
CA ASN A 207 11.27 14.16 13.87
C ASN A 207 10.64 12.78 13.61
N SER A 208 10.76 12.28 12.38
CA SER A 208 10.16 11.02 11.93
C SER A 208 11.20 9.94 11.65
N LYS A 209 10.83 8.67 11.84
CA LYS A 209 11.68 7.54 11.42
C LYS A 209 11.45 7.22 9.95
N LEU A 210 12.54 7.08 9.20
CA LEU A 210 12.53 6.57 7.83
C LEU A 210 12.76 5.05 7.84
N ILE A 211 11.81 4.29 7.29
CA ILE A 211 11.86 2.84 7.19
C ILE A 211 11.78 2.47 5.71
N MET A 212 12.67 1.60 5.23
CA MET A 212 12.65 1.10 3.86
C MET A 212 12.42 -0.41 3.86
N ILE A 213 11.45 -0.87 3.08
CA ILE A 213 11.09 -2.28 2.94
C ILE A 213 11.35 -2.70 1.48
N PHE A 214 12.19 -3.72 1.28
CA PHE A 214 12.51 -4.25 -0.04
C PHE A 214 11.90 -5.65 -0.22
N SER A 215 11.25 -5.89 -1.36
CA SER A 215 10.73 -7.22 -1.71
C SER A 215 11.84 -8.05 -2.37
N GLU A 216 12.62 -8.77 -1.55
CA GLU A 216 13.55 -9.91 -1.83
C GLU A 216 14.62 -9.80 -2.93
N ASN A 217 14.46 -9.01 -3.99
CA ASN A 217 15.55 -8.62 -4.86
C ASN A 217 16.30 -7.47 -4.20
N LEU A 218 17.15 -7.81 -3.23
CA LEU A 218 18.14 -6.93 -2.60
C LEU A 218 18.73 -6.00 -3.67
N HIS A 219 18.47 -4.71 -3.54
CA HIS A 219 19.13 -3.71 -4.36
C HIS A 219 20.65 -3.91 -4.15
N PRO A 220 21.45 -4.07 -5.22
CA PRO A 220 22.87 -4.42 -5.09
C PRO A 220 23.65 -3.41 -4.23
N PHE A 221 23.16 -2.17 -4.10
CA PHE A 221 23.75 -1.12 -3.27
C PHE A 221 23.68 -1.37 -1.75
N PHE A 222 22.77 -2.25 -1.28
CA PHE A 222 22.63 -2.59 0.14
C PHE A 222 23.12 -4.02 0.45
N LYS A 223 23.68 -4.72 -0.55
CA LYS A 223 24.49 -5.91 -0.29
C LYS A 223 25.88 -5.43 0.13
N ASN A 224 26.15 -5.54 1.43
CA ASN A 224 27.44 -5.31 2.09
C ASN A 224 27.89 -3.83 2.21
N LYS A 225 27.59 -3.26 3.38
CA LYS A 225 28.58 -2.56 4.20
C LYS A 225 28.48 -3.11 5.62
#